data_AF-A0A9E7G3D2-F1
#
_entry.id   AF-A0A9E7G3D2-F1
#
_cell.length_a   1.000
_cell.length_b   1.000
_cell.length_c   1.000
_cell.angle_alpha   90.00
_cell.angle_beta   90.00
_cell.angle_gamma   90.00
#
_symmetry.space_group_name_H-M   'P 1'
#
loop_
_entity.id
_entity.type
_entity.pdbx_description
1 polymer ?
#
loop_
_entity_poly.entity_id
_entity_poly.type
_entity_poly.pdbx_seq_one_letter_code
_entity_poly.pdbx_strand_id
1 'polypeptide(L)'
;MVGIFLCVWVRSSIMHRITALEVSCVGRGIMGCMGNKGSISISMTLERTTFCFICTHLASGEKDGDEVRRNSDVAEIVKRTRFQQSRRLAAPPPHLPETKIIWLGDLNYRLASANSDTHQLLQKNDWESLLQKDQLLIEQRAGRVFAGWEEGRIYFPPTYKYLANSDIYAVDQAKSREKRRIPAWCDRILWRGKGMKQMSYVRGESRFSDHRPVYSLFSVLMNDGLFDRGGVKAAAVDSRKREG
;
A
#
# COMPACT_ATOMS: atom_id res chain seq x y z
N MET A 1 9.48 12.99 -1.55
CA MET A 1 9.84 12.39 -2.86
C MET A 1 8.87 12.95 -3.90
N VAL A 2 9.29 13.20 -5.14
CA VAL A 2 8.37 13.72 -6.17
C VAL A 2 7.21 12.73 -6.34
N GLY A 3 5.97 13.20 -6.19
CA GLY A 3 4.75 12.40 -6.41
C GLY A 3 4.34 11.44 -5.28
N ILE A 4 5.07 11.35 -4.15
CA ILE A 4 4.66 10.55 -2.97
C ILE A 4 4.62 11.46 -1.74
N PHE A 5 3.56 11.33 -0.95
CA PHE A 5 3.36 12.05 0.31
C PHE A 5 2.82 11.12 1.38
N LEU A 6 3.42 11.17 2.57
CA LEU A 6 2.97 10.41 3.75
C LEU A 6 2.91 11.36 4.95
N CYS A 7 1.82 11.26 5.71
CA CYS A 7 1.60 12.01 6.93
C CYS A 7 0.91 11.12 7.98
N VAL A 8 1.23 11.35 9.25
CA VAL A 8 0.64 10.64 10.38
C VAL A 8 0.06 11.69 11.32
N TRP A 9 -1.24 11.56 11.62
CA TRP A 9 -1.91 12.40 12.61
C TRP A 9 -2.19 11.60 13.86
N VAL A 10 -2.08 12.28 15.00
CA VAL A 10 -2.25 11.67 16.31
C VAL A 10 -3.15 12.56 17.16
N ARG A 11 -3.95 11.94 18.04
CA ARG A 11 -4.79 12.71 18.97
C ARG A 11 -3.88 13.50 19.92
N SER A 12 -4.24 14.75 20.19
CA SER A 12 -3.50 15.62 21.11
C SER A 12 -3.25 14.98 22.47
N SER A 13 -4.22 14.21 22.96
CA SER A 13 -4.15 13.50 24.25
C SER A 13 -3.06 12.43 24.33
N ILE A 14 -2.53 11.92 23.22
CA ILE A 14 -1.46 10.91 23.20
C ILE A 14 -0.15 11.43 22.60
N MET A 15 -0.13 12.67 22.11
CA MET A 15 1.03 13.26 21.44
C MET A 15 2.30 13.21 22.31
N HIS A 16 2.16 13.50 23.61
CA HIS A 16 3.27 13.50 24.57
C HIS A 16 3.87 12.11 24.82
N ARG A 17 3.21 11.03 24.37
CA ARG A 17 3.66 9.64 24.52
C ARG A 17 4.44 9.12 23.31
N ILE A 18 4.56 9.94 22.26
CA ILE A 18 5.25 9.58 21.03
C ILE A 18 6.72 9.97 21.14
N THR A 19 7.58 9.03 20.81
CA THR A 19 9.04 9.19 20.81
C THR A 19 9.63 8.55 19.55
N ALA A 20 10.94 8.74 19.34
CA ALA A 20 11.70 8.09 18.27
C ALA A 20 11.06 8.23 16.88
N LEU A 21 10.62 9.45 16.55
CA LEU A 21 10.07 9.79 15.23
C LEU A 21 11.20 9.89 14.22
N GLU A 22 11.14 9.06 13.18
CA GLU A 22 12.15 8.97 12.15
C GLU A 22 11.53 8.82 10.76
N VAL A 23 12.22 9.33 9.74
CA VAL A 23 11.77 9.29 8.34
C VAL A 23 12.86 8.70 7.46
N SER A 24 12.47 7.81 6.55
CA SER A 24 13.34 7.22 5.53
C SER A 24 12.71 7.39 4.16
N CYS A 25 13.50 7.68 3.14
CA CYS A 25 13.04 7.79 1.75
C CYS A 25 13.90 6.90 0.86
N VAL A 26 13.27 6.06 0.03
CA VAL A 26 13.98 5.17 -0.90
C VAL A 26 13.51 5.43 -2.32
N GLY A 27 14.33 6.13 -3.12
CA GLY A 27 14.02 6.39 -4.52
C GLY A 27 14.17 5.14 -5.39
N ARG A 28 13.22 4.95 -6.32
CA ARG A 28 13.17 3.90 -7.34
C ARG A 28 12.89 4.55 -8.72
N GLY A 29 12.98 3.77 -9.79
CA GLY A 29 12.80 4.24 -11.16
C GLY A 29 13.96 3.86 -12.07
N ILE A 30 14.26 4.71 -13.05
CA ILE A 30 15.37 4.52 -14.00
C ILE A 30 16.68 4.42 -13.22
N MET A 31 17.51 3.43 -13.55
CA MET A 31 18.76 3.12 -12.85
C MET A 31 18.62 2.92 -11.32
N GLY A 32 17.42 2.59 -10.82
CA GLY A 32 17.19 2.28 -9.41
C GLY A 32 17.22 3.48 -8.44
N CYS A 33 17.23 4.71 -8.95
CA CYS A 33 17.20 5.93 -8.12
C CYS A 33 16.60 7.18 -8.80
N MET A 34 16.47 7.22 -10.13
CA MET A 34 15.96 8.38 -10.86
C MET A 34 14.49 8.18 -11.25
N GLY A 35 13.58 9.00 -10.73
CA GLY A 35 12.17 8.97 -11.10
C GLY A 35 11.22 9.42 -9.98
N ASN A 36 9.92 9.25 -10.21
CA ASN A 36 8.83 9.54 -9.27
C ASN A 36 8.31 8.26 -8.55
N LYS A 37 9.15 7.22 -8.46
CA LYS A 37 8.83 5.93 -7.84
C LYS A 37 9.66 5.74 -6.58
N GLY A 38 9.15 4.94 -5.65
CA GLY A 38 9.86 4.60 -4.43
C GLY A 38 8.98 4.63 -3.20
N SER A 39 9.59 4.97 -2.06
CA SER A 39 8.89 5.01 -0.77
C SER A 39 9.21 6.25 0.08
N ILE A 40 8.24 6.62 0.91
CA ILE A 40 8.45 7.40 2.14
C ILE A 40 8.00 6.52 3.30
N SER A 41 8.87 6.34 4.29
CA SER A 41 8.59 5.55 5.49
C SER A 41 8.71 6.43 6.72
N ILE A 42 7.74 6.35 7.64
CA ILE A 42 7.74 7.04 8.94
C ILE A 42 7.71 5.98 10.04
N SER A 43 8.71 6.01 10.93
CA SER A 43 8.74 5.21 12.15
C SER A 43 8.46 6.10 13.35
N MET A 44 7.68 5.60 14.31
CA MET A 44 7.45 6.27 15.59
C MET A 44 7.18 5.23 16.67
N THR A 45 7.59 5.53 17.91
CA THR A 45 7.25 4.72 19.07
C THR A 45 6.16 5.41 19.87
N LEU A 46 5.03 4.74 20.04
CA LEU A 46 3.98 5.15 20.98
C LEU A 46 4.11 4.29 22.24
N GLU A 47 4.49 4.92 23.35
CA GLU A 47 4.84 4.24 24.60
C GLU A 47 5.96 3.21 24.40
N ARG A 48 5.63 1.92 24.28
CA ARG A 48 6.57 0.80 24.04
C ARG A 48 6.34 0.08 22.72
N THR A 49 5.41 0.59 21.90
CA THR A 49 5.05 -0.03 20.63
C THR A 49 5.57 0.81 19.47
N THR A 50 6.46 0.23 18.67
CA THR A 50 6.96 0.88 17.46
C THR A 50 6.02 0.62 16.30
N PHE A 51 5.59 1.71 15.67
CA PHE A 51 4.81 1.72 14.44
C PHE A 51 5.69 2.17 13.28
N CYS A 52 5.52 1.52 12.12
CA CYS A 52 6.16 1.92 10.89
C CYS A 52 5.12 2.01 9.77
N PHE A 53 5.02 3.16 9.14
CA PHE A 53 4.15 3.40 8.00
C PHE A 53 5.02 3.55 6.76
N ILE A 54 4.77 2.73 5.74
CA ILE A 54 5.54 2.75 4.48
C ILE A 54 4.55 3.09 3.37
N CYS A 55 4.73 4.24 2.72
CA CYS A 55 3.93 4.65 1.57
C CYS A 55 4.77 4.51 0.30
N THR A 56 4.26 3.78 -0.69
CA THR A 56 5.00 3.51 -1.92
C THR A 56 4.24 3.85 -3.19
N HIS A 57 5.00 4.15 -4.24
CA HIS A 57 4.52 4.18 -5.61
C HIS A 57 5.51 3.36 -6.44
N LEU A 58 5.11 2.14 -6.81
CA LEU A 58 5.98 1.16 -7.48
C LEU A 58 5.94 1.29 -9.00
N ALA A 59 6.86 0.60 -9.70
CA ALA A 59 6.90 0.57 -11.16
C ALA A 59 5.53 0.28 -11.80
N SER A 60 5.08 1.19 -12.66
CA SER A 60 3.86 1.06 -13.46
C SER A 60 4.11 0.24 -14.73
N GLY A 61 3.06 -0.35 -15.28
CA GLY A 61 3.12 -1.06 -16.57
C GLY A 61 2.21 -2.29 -16.57
N GLU A 62 1.75 -2.68 -17.76
CA GLU A 62 0.85 -3.82 -18.01
C GLU A 62 1.50 -4.88 -18.91
N LYS A 63 2.80 -4.75 -19.21
CA LYS A 63 3.51 -5.77 -19.99
C LYS A 63 3.82 -6.95 -19.10
N ASP A 64 3.83 -8.14 -19.68
CA ASP A 64 4.27 -9.34 -18.97
C ASP A 64 5.70 -9.15 -18.45
N GLY A 65 5.93 -9.50 -17.19
CA GLY A 65 7.20 -9.27 -16.48
C GLY A 65 7.30 -7.94 -15.73
N ASP A 66 6.35 -7.00 -15.90
CA ASP A 66 6.34 -5.76 -15.11
C ASP A 66 6.12 -6.03 -13.60
N GLU A 67 5.45 -7.14 -13.24
CA GLU A 67 5.30 -7.59 -11.85
C GLU A 67 6.65 -7.94 -11.21
N VAL A 68 7.61 -8.46 -11.97
CA VAL A 68 8.97 -8.75 -11.49
C VAL A 68 9.70 -7.45 -11.12
N ARG A 69 9.47 -6.37 -11.88
CA ARG A 69 10.04 -5.05 -11.55
C ARG A 69 9.45 -4.50 -10.24
N ARG A 70 8.13 -4.67 -10.04
CA ARG A 70 7.46 -4.29 -8.78
C ARG A 70 7.99 -5.09 -7.59
N ASN A 71 8.18 -6.41 -7.75
CA ASN A 71 8.79 -7.25 -6.71
C ASN A 71 10.22 -6.78 -6.37
N SER A 72 11.01 -6.43 -7.39
CA SER A 72 12.36 -5.87 -7.21
C SER A 72 12.34 -4.53 -6.47
N ASP A 73 11.39 -3.64 -6.79
CA ASP A 73 11.19 -2.40 -6.05
C ASP A 73 10.85 -2.65 -4.58
N VAL A 74 9.95 -3.59 -4.28
CA VAL A 74 9.61 -3.97 -2.90
C VAL A 74 10.84 -4.49 -2.15
N ALA A 75 11.59 -5.41 -2.75
CA ALA A 75 12.80 -5.96 -2.15
C ALA A 75 13.83 -4.87 -1.84
N GLU A 76 14.03 -3.92 -2.76
CA GLU A 76 14.99 -2.85 -2.60
C GLU A 76 14.51 -1.80 -1.57
N ILE A 77 13.21 -1.52 -1.49
CA ILE A 77 12.62 -0.65 -0.45
C ILE A 77 12.80 -1.28 0.93
N VAL A 78 12.51 -2.57 1.10
CA VAL A 78 12.77 -3.29 2.35
C VAL A 78 14.27 -3.24 2.69
N LYS A 79 15.13 -3.49 1.70
CA LYS A 79 16.58 -3.49 1.87
C LYS A 79 17.15 -2.12 2.21
N ARG A 80 16.63 -1.01 1.68
CA ARG A 80 17.21 0.33 1.86
C ARG A 80 16.51 1.19 2.90
N THR A 81 15.31 0.82 3.37
CA THR A 81 14.66 1.55 4.45
C THR A 81 15.49 1.42 5.72
N ARG A 82 15.99 2.56 6.23
CA ARG A 82 16.82 2.65 7.42
C ARG A 82 16.39 3.86 8.23
N PHE A 83 16.18 3.67 9.52
CA PHE A 83 15.96 4.74 10.49
C PHE A 83 17.29 4.92 11.24
N GLN A 84 17.76 6.16 11.35
CA GLN A 84 19.05 6.46 11.98
C GLN A 84 18.91 6.30 13.49
N GLN A 85 19.44 5.20 14.01
CA GLN A 85 19.58 4.93 15.44
C GLN A 85 20.15 6.14 16.19
N SER A 86 19.26 6.97 16.73
CA SER A 86 19.61 8.01 17.68
C SER A 86 20.24 7.29 18.87
N ARG A 87 21.52 7.59 19.12
CA ARG A 87 22.45 6.94 20.06
C ARG A 87 22.03 6.95 21.54
N ARG A 88 20.75 7.15 21.89
CA ARG A 88 20.29 7.21 23.29
C ARG A 88 19.07 6.33 23.61
N LEU A 89 18.17 6.07 22.67
CA LEU A 89 17.06 5.10 22.80
C LEU A 89 16.63 4.70 21.37
N ALA A 90 17.16 3.58 20.86
CA ALA A 90 17.00 3.21 19.45
C ALA A 90 15.57 2.72 19.15
N ALA A 91 14.96 3.23 18.07
CA ALA A 91 13.82 2.56 17.46
C ALA A 91 14.30 1.23 16.83
N PRO A 92 13.57 0.12 17.02
CA PRO A 92 13.76 -1.10 16.26
C PRO A 92 13.87 -0.85 14.76
N PRO A 93 14.80 -1.48 14.04
CA PRO A 93 14.70 -1.49 12.59
C PRO A 93 13.38 -2.16 12.15
N PRO A 94 12.83 -1.79 10.97
CA PRO A 94 11.52 -2.23 10.48
C PRO A 94 11.44 -3.74 10.16
N HIS A 95 12.52 -4.49 10.40
CA HIS A 95 12.55 -5.94 10.30
C HIS A 95 12.43 -6.65 11.65
N LEU A 96 12.37 -5.93 12.79
CA LEU A 96 12.12 -6.59 14.07
C LEU A 96 10.67 -7.09 14.14
N PRO A 97 10.44 -8.35 14.55
CA PRO A 97 9.12 -8.98 14.65
C PRO A 97 8.10 -8.19 15.51
N GLU A 98 8.59 -7.34 16.39
CA GLU A 98 7.79 -6.58 17.36
C GLU A 98 7.19 -5.29 16.79
N THR A 99 7.68 -4.83 15.64
CA THR A 99 7.20 -3.60 14.99
C THR A 99 5.83 -3.83 14.35
N LYS A 100 4.91 -2.88 14.54
CA LYS A 100 3.61 -2.85 13.87
C LYS A 100 3.76 -2.08 12.56
N ILE A 101 3.75 -2.77 11.43
CA ILE A 101 4.05 -2.17 10.12
C ILE A 101 2.78 -2.12 9.27
N ILE A 102 2.52 -0.97 8.67
CA ILE A 102 1.49 -0.79 7.65
C ILE A 102 2.20 -0.32 6.37
N TRP A 103 2.08 -1.10 5.30
CA TRP A 103 2.57 -0.77 3.98
C TRP A 103 1.39 -0.42 3.09
N LEU A 104 1.38 0.79 2.54
CA LEU A 104 0.29 1.30 1.72
C LEU A 104 0.81 2.01 0.46
N GLY A 105 -0.08 2.22 -0.50
CA GLY A 105 0.16 3.08 -1.65
C GLY A 105 -0.25 2.45 -2.97
N ASP A 106 0.14 3.11 -4.07
CA ASP A 106 0.00 2.61 -5.43
C ASP A 106 1.10 1.57 -5.74
N LEU A 107 0.78 0.32 -5.44
CA LEU A 107 1.66 -0.82 -5.71
C LEU A 107 1.69 -1.19 -7.20
N ASN A 108 0.78 -0.64 -8.01
CA ASN A 108 0.74 -0.79 -9.46
C ASN A 108 0.63 -2.23 -10.01
N TYR A 109 0.39 -3.24 -9.18
CA TYR A 109 0.08 -4.58 -9.66
C TYR A 109 -1.22 -4.57 -10.47
N ARG A 110 -1.25 -5.37 -11.54
CA ARG A 110 -2.33 -5.42 -12.53
C ARG A 110 -2.97 -6.81 -12.55
N LEU A 111 -3.97 -6.99 -13.41
CA LEU A 111 -4.46 -8.33 -13.72
C LEU A 111 -3.48 -9.01 -14.67
N ALA A 112 -3.19 -10.29 -14.45
CA ALA A 112 -2.38 -11.08 -15.36
C ALA A 112 -3.08 -11.24 -16.72
N SER A 113 -2.35 -10.98 -17.82
CA SER A 113 -2.88 -10.74 -19.17
C SER A 113 -3.41 -11.97 -19.94
N ALA A 114 -3.63 -13.11 -19.29
CA ALA A 114 -3.77 -14.38 -20.02
C ALA A 114 -5.19 -14.70 -20.56
N ASN A 115 -6.27 -14.12 -20.02
CA ASN A 115 -7.62 -14.70 -20.27
C ASN A 115 -8.63 -13.72 -20.88
N SER A 116 -9.33 -14.23 -21.91
CA SER A 116 -10.36 -13.55 -22.72
C SER A 116 -11.65 -13.19 -21.97
N ASP A 117 -11.86 -13.75 -20.78
CA ASP A 117 -13.05 -13.59 -19.93
C ASP A 117 -12.98 -12.35 -19.01
N THR A 118 -11.82 -11.69 -18.89
CA THR A 118 -11.64 -10.53 -17.99
C THR A 118 -12.69 -9.44 -18.21
N HIS A 119 -13.03 -9.14 -19.47
CA HIS A 119 -14.10 -8.18 -19.79
C HIS A 119 -15.48 -8.65 -19.33
N GLN A 120 -15.78 -9.94 -19.46
CA GLN A 120 -17.08 -10.49 -19.04
C GLN A 120 -17.22 -10.46 -17.52
N LEU A 121 -16.14 -10.79 -16.79
CA LEU A 121 -16.12 -10.73 -15.34
C LEU A 121 -16.27 -9.29 -14.83
N LEU A 122 -15.63 -8.32 -15.49
CA LEU A 122 -15.79 -6.89 -15.19
C LEU A 122 -17.25 -6.46 -15.37
N GLN A 123 -17.90 -6.83 -16.49
CA GLN A 123 -19.31 -6.50 -16.73
C GLN A 123 -20.27 -7.13 -15.72
N LYS A 124 -19.94 -8.33 -15.22
CA LYS A 124 -20.71 -9.04 -14.20
C LYS A 124 -20.42 -8.56 -12.77
N ASN A 125 -19.45 -7.66 -12.59
CA ASN A 125 -18.92 -7.26 -11.29
C ASN A 125 -18.41 -8.45 -10.45
N ASP A 126 -17.88 -9.49 -11.11
CA ASP A 126 -17.35 -10.68 -10.44
C ASP A 126 -15.91 -10.41 -9.95
N TRP A 127 -15.83 -9.65 -8.87
CA TRP A 127 -14.57 -9.22 -8.27
C TRP A 127 -13.75 -10.38 -7.73
N GLU A 128 -14.41 -11.42 -7.22
CA GLU A 128 -13.73 -12.58 -6.65
C GLU A 128 -12.97 -13.37 -7.73
N SER A 129 -13.61 -13.66 -8.87
CA SER A 129 -12.95 -14.30 -10.00
C SER A 129 -11.84 -13.43 -10.61
N LEU A 130 -12.03 -12.11 -10.65
CA LEU A 130 -11.00 -11.17 -11.11
C LEU A 130 -9.79 -11.12 -10.18
N LEU A 131 -9.99 -11.14 -8.86
CA LEU A 131 -8.92 -11.16 -7.86
C LEU A 131 -8.06 -12.42 -7.95
N GLN A 132 -8.59 -13.54 -8.45
CA GLN A 132 -7.76 -14.72 -8.72
C GLN A 132 -6.66 -14.45 -9.75
N LYS A 133 -6.84 -13.43 -10.59
CA LYS A 133 -5.91 -12.98 -11.63
C LYS A 133 -5.08 -11.77 -11.21
N ASP A 134 -5.25 -11.27 -9.99
CA ASP A 134 -4.48 -10.14 -9.46
C ASP A 134 -3.02 -10.53 -9.26
N GLN A 135 -2.10 -9.81 -9.92
CA GLN A 135 -0.68 -10.12 -9.88
C GLN A 135 -0.14 -10.08 -8.44
N LEU A 136 -0.55 -9.13 -7.59
CA LEU A 136 -0.05 -9.08 -6.21
C LEU A 136 -0.43 -10.36 -5.45
N LEU A 137 -1.69 -10.78 -5.52
CA LEU A 137 -2.14 -12.02 -4.88
C LEU A 137 -1.46 -13.27 -5.45
N ILE A 138 -1.16 -13.29 -6.75
CA ILE A 138 -0.42 -14.39 -7.39
C ILE A 138 1.04 -14.41 -6.89
N GLU A 139 1.72 -13.27 -6.93
CA GLU A 139 3.12 -13.13 -6.51
C GLU A 139 3.30 -13.43 -5.02
N GLN A 140 2.34 -13.02 -4.18
CA GLN A 140 2.33 -13.29 -2.74
C GLN A 140 2.08 -14.78 -2.44
N ARG A 141 1.10 -15.42 -3.11
CA ARG A 141 0.85 -16.87 -2.98
C ARG A 141 2.05 -17.70 -3.39
N ALA A 142 2.79 -17.25 -4.40
CA ALA A 142 4.02 -17.90 -4.84
C ALA A 142 5.26 -17.57 -3.98
N GLY A 143 5.11 -16.77 -2.92
CA GLY A 143 6.20 -16.41 -2.01
C GLY A 143 7.26 -15.49 -2.61
N ARG A 144 6.99 -14.84 -3.75
CA ARG A 144 7.96 -13.99 -4.48
C ARG A 144 8.01 -12.55 -3.96
N VAL A 145 6.97 -12.11 -3.27
CA VAL A 145 6.87 -10.76 -2.69
C VAL A 145 6.04 -10.80 -1.41
N PHE A 146 6.28 -9.85 -0.49
CA PHE A 146 5.47 -9.68 0.73
C PHE A 146 5.30 -10.97 1.57
N ALA A 147 6.33 -11.83 1.62
CA ALA A 147 6.32 -13.02 2.46
C ALA A 147 6.12 -12.66 3.94
N GLY A 148 5.13 -13.28 4.58
CA GLY A 148 4.76 -13.03 5.98
C GLY A 148 4.02 -11.71 6.24
N TRP A 149 3.56 -11.02 5.19
CA TRP A 149 2.64 -9.89 5.29
C TRP A 149 1.21 -10.37 5.08
N GLU A 150 0.27 -9.62 5.66
CA GLU A 150 -1.17 -9.87 5.56
C GLU A 150 -1.85 -8.75 4.76
N GLU A 151 -2.91 -9.12 4.03
CA GLU A 151 -3.83 -8.20 3.38
C GLU A 151 -5.27 -8.65 3.63
N GLY A 152 -6.20 -7.71 3.81
CA GLY A 152 -7.60 -8.02 4.03
C GLY A 152 -8.28 -8.49 2.78
N ARG A 153 -9.38 -9.23 2.95
CA ARG A 153 -10.20 -9.61 1.80
C ARG A 153 -10.76 -8.36 1.12
N ILE A 154 -10.52 -8.25 -0.17
CA ILE A 154 -11.00 -7.15 -1.00
C ILE A 154 -12.41 -7.49 -1.47
N TYR A 155 -13.37 -6.65 -1.10
CA TYR A 155 -14.77 -6.74 -1.52
C TYR A 155 -15.21 -5.57 -2.40
N PHE A 156 -14.29 -4.65 -2.72
CA PHE A 156 -14.56 -3.44 -3.48
C PHE A 156 -14.07 -3.57 -4.94
N PRO A 157 -14.69 -2.83 -5.88
CA PRO A 157 -14.26 -2.82 -7.29
C PRO A 157 -12.82 -2.33 -7.48
N PRO A 158 -12.18 -2.64 -8.62
CA PRO A 158 -10.89 -2.08 -9.00
C PRO A 158 -10.79 -0.56 -8.77
N THR A 159 -9.64 -0.11 -8.28
CA THR A 159 -9.45 1.30 -7.90
C THR A 159 -8.91 2.15 -9.04
N TYR A 160 -8.51 1.52 -10.14
CA TYR A 160 -7.91 2.15 -11.32
C TYR A 160 -8.28 1.33 -12.57
N LYS A 161 -8.36 1.86 -13.80
CA LYS A 161 -8.27 3.27 -14.21
C LYS A 161 -9.63 3.81 -14.59
N TYR A 162 -10.06 4.88 -13.93
CA TYR A 162 -11.30 5.58 -14.26
C TYR A 162 -11.07 6.71 -15.27
N LEU A 163 -12.10 7.08 -16.03
CA LEU A 163 -12.12 8.34 -16.76
C LEU A 163 -12.30 9.51 -15.78
N ALA A 164 -11.68 10.65 -16.09
CA ALA A 164 -11.69 11.83 -15.24
C ALA A 164 -13.11 12.25 -14.85
N ASN A 165 -13.33 12.51 -13.56
CA ASN A 165 -14.62 12.93 -12.99
C ASN A 165 -15.80 11.99 -13.30
N SER A 166 -15.56 10.68 -13.43
CA SER A 166 -16.61 9.70 -13.74
C SER A 166 -16.38 8.37 -13.01
N ASP A 167 -17.41 7.53 -12.91
CA ASP A 167 -17.33 6.15 -12.43
C ASP A 167 -17.14 5.12 -13.56
N ILE A 168 -16.81 5.60 -14.76
CA ILE A 168 -16.62 4.75 -15.94
C ILE A 168 -15.15 4.37 -16.02
N TYR A 169 -14.86 3.08 -16.23
CA TYR A 169 -13.51 2.63 -16.46
C TYR A 169 -13.02 3.06 -17.85
N ALA A 170 -11.75 3.46 -17.95
CA ALA A 170 -11.17 3.94 -19.21
C ALA A 170 -11.18 2.87 -20.32
N VAL A 171 -11.24 1.59 -19.95
CA VAL A 171 -11.34 0.47 -20.89
C VAL A 171 -12.61 0.53 -21.76
N ASP A 172 -13.70 1.10 -21.24
CA ASP A 172 -15.01 1.12 -21.91
C ASP A 172 -15.05 2.10 -23.10
N GLN A 173 -14.16 3.10 -23.13
CA GLN A 173 -14.10 4.10 -24.20
C GLN A 173 -12.87 3.98 -25.12
N ALA A 174 -12.01 2.98 -24.90
CA ALA A 174 -10.79 2.85 -25.68
C ALA A 174 -11.07 2.35 -27.11
N LYS A 175 -10.81 3.24 -28.09
CA LYS A 175 -10.97 3.01 -29.54
C LYS A 175 -10.00 1.98 -30.14
N SER A 176 -8.88 1.67 -29.47
CA SER A 176 -7.93 0.63 -29.90
C SER A 176 -7.53 -0.28 -28.73
N ARG A 177 -7.23 -1.55 -29.04
CA ARG A 177 -6.82 -2.57 -28.05
C ARG A 177 -5.55 -2.18 -27.30
N GLU A 178 -4.59 -1.53 -27.96
CA GLU A 178 -3.30 -1.11 -27.36
C GLU A 178 -3.43 -0.01 -26.29
N LYS A 179 -4.55 0.71 -26.24
CA LYS A 179 -4.80 1.78 -25.25
C LYS A 179 -5.75 1.34 -24.12
N ARG A 180 -6.22 0.10 -24.12
CA ARG A 180 -7.12 -0.45 -23.10
C ARG A 180 -6.34 -0.81 -21.84
N ARG A 181 -6.27 0.12 -20.89
CA ARG A 181 -5.83 -0.20 -19.53
C ARG A 181 -6.94 -0.95 -18.82
N ILE A 182 -6.69 -2.22 -18.50
CA ILE A 182 -7.67 -3.06 -17.81
C ILE A 182 -7.78 -2.58 -16.36
N PRO A 183 -8.99 -2.46 -15.80
CA PRO A 183 -9.16 -2.11 -14.40
C PRO A 183 -8.40 -3.07 -13.46
N ALA A 184 -7.73 -2.51 -12.45
CA ALA A 184 -6.92 -3.24 -11.49
C ALA A 184 -6.96 -2.63 -10.07
N TRP A 185 -6.61 -3.43 -9.07
CA TRP A 185 -6.39 -2.99 -7.69
C TRP A 185 -4.95 -2.55 -7.50
N CYS A 186 -4.63 -1.36 -7.98
CA CYS A 186 -3.29 -0.78 -7.87
C CYS A 186 -3.00 -0.27 -6.46
N ASP A 187 -4.02 0.23 -5.77
CA ASP A 187 -3.92 0.89 -4.47
C ASP A 187 -4.21 -0.12 -3.36
N ARG A 188 -3.21 -0.41 -2.51
CA ARG A 188 -3.24 -1.55 -1.58
C ARG A 188 -2.76 -1.16 -0.19
N ILE A 189 -3.24 -1.88 0.83
CA ILE A 189 -2.82 -1.72 2.22
C ILE A 189 -2.55 -3.11 2.82
N LEU A 190 -1.27 -3.39 3.04
CA LEU A 190 -0.77 -4.61 3.69
C LEU A 190 -0.25 -4.27 5.09
N TRP A 191 -0.17 -5.26 5.97
CA TRP A 191 0.40 -5.08 7.30
C TRP A 191 1.21 -6.29 7.75
N ARG A 192 2.03 -6.07 8.76
CA ARG A 192 2.76 -7.11 9.48
C ARG A 192 2.95 -6.68 10.92
N GLY A 193 2.67 -7.56 11.86
CA GLY A 193 2.93 -7.32 13.28
C GLY A 193 1.95 -8.06 14.18
N LYS A 194 2.47 -8.70 15.23
CA LYS A 194 1.65 -9.46 16.18
C LYS A 194 0.59 -8.57 16.82
N GLY A 195 -0.65 -9.06 16.96
CA GLY A 195 -1.72 -8.33 17.65
C GLY A 195 -2.31 -7.17 16.85
N MET A 196 -2.01 -7.08 15.54
CA MET A 196 -2.76 -6.22 14.62
C MET A 196 -3.97 -6.98 14.09
N LYS A 197 -5.11 -6.30 14.04
CA LYS A 197 -6.33 -6.80 13.41
C LYS A 197 -6.87 -5.73 12.47
N GLN A 198 -6.97 -6.04 11.19
CA GLN A 198 -7.65 -5.18 10.25
C GLN A 198 -9.17 -5.30 10.46
N MET A 199 -9.80 -4.17 10.79
CA MET A 199 -11.23 -4.09 11.11
C MET A 199 -12.06 -3.74 9.88
N SER A 200 -11.49 -2.96 8.96
CA SER A 200 -12.14 -2.63 7.69
C SER A 200 -11.09 -2.39 6.60
N TYR A 201 -11.49 -2.68 5.35
CA TYR A 201 -10.70 -2.42 4.16
C TYR A 201 -11.64 -2.05 3.01
N VAL A 202 -11.65 -0.77 2.63
CA VAL A 202 -12.68 -0.21 1.75
C VAL A 202 -12.10 0.78 0.75
N ARG A 203 -12.74 0.89 -0.40
CA ARG A 203 -12.54 1.95 -1.38
C ARG A 203 -13.48 3.12 -1.08
N GLY A 204 -13.06 4.35 -1.34
CA GLY A 204 -13.94 5.52 -1.36
C GLY A 204 -14.30 5.97 -2.78
N GLU A 205 -15.27 6.86 -2.87
CA GLU A 205 -15.90 7.27 -4.14
C GLU A 205 -15.47 8.66 -4.65
N SER A 206 -14.32 9.15 -4.19
CA SER A 206 -13.78 10.42 -4.68
C SER A 206 -13.38 10.31 -6.16
N ARG A 207 -13.83 11.26 -6.99
CA ARG A 207 -13.62 11.29 -8.44
C ARG A 207 -12.53 12.27 -8.90
N PHE A 208 -11.76 12.83 -7.96
CA PHE A 208 -10.70 13.80 -8.25
C PHE A 208 -9.50 13.22 -9.01
N SER A 209 -9.37 11.89 -9.04
CA SER A 209 -8.30 11.16 -9.74
C SER A 209 -8.92 10.05 -10.61
N ASP A 210 -8.14 9.55 -11.56
CA ASP A 210 -8.37 8.27 -12.23
C ASP A 210 -8.16 7.04 -11.32
N HIS A 211 -7.72 7.27 -10.08
CA HIS A 211 -7.71 6.32 -8.98
C HIS A 211 -8.85 6.61 -7.99
N ARG A 212 -9.21 5.60 -7.20
CA ARG A 212 -10.14 5.71 -6.07
C ARG A 212 -9.40 5.51 -4.76
N PRO A 213 -9.60 6.40 -3.76
CA PRO A 213 -8.88 6.31 -2.49
C PRO A 213 -9.20 5.01 -1.77
N VAL A 214 -8.22 4.45 -1.07
CA VAL A 214 -8.36 3.21 -0.30
C VAL A 214 -8.08 3.50 1.18
N TYR A 215 -8.89 2.89 2.03
CA TYR A 215 -8.91 3.11 3.48
C TYR A 215 -8.83 1.79 4.21
N SER A 216 -8.09 1.79 5.32
CA SER A 216 -8.15 0.69 6.27
C SER A 216 -8.13 1.19 7.71
N LEU A 217 -8.89 0.49 8.56
CA LEU A 217 -8.93 0.68 10.01
C LEU A 217 -8.30 -0.52 10.69
N PHE A 218 -7.39 -0.26 11.62
CA PHE A 218 -6.75 -1.30 12.42
C PHE A 218 -7.09 -1.14 13.91
N SER A 219 -7.28 -2.28 14.57
CA SER A 219 -7.15 -2.42 16.02
C SER A 219 -5.78 -3.03 16.31
N VAL A 220 -4.98 -2.39 17.16
CA VAL A 220 -3.63 -2.84 17.47
C VAL A 220 -3.48 -3.05 18.96
N LEU A 221 -3.08 -4.25 19.35
CA LEU A 221 -2.66 -4.54 20.71
C LEU A 221 -1.30 -3.89 20.96
N MET A 222 -1.26 -3.00 21.95
CA MET A 222 -0.04 -2.34 22.40
C MET A 222 0.80 -3.32 23.21
N ASN A 223 2.12 -3.16 23.15
CA ASN A 223 3.04 -3.90 23.99
C ASN A 223 2.96 -3.34 25.42
N ASP A 224 2.14 -3.97 26.26
CA ASP A 224 1.98 -3.58 27.66
C ASP A 224 3.14 -4.14 28.49
N GLY A 225 3.93 -3.26 29.10
CA GLY A 225 4.59 -3.63 30.34
C GLY A 225 3.65 -3.26 31.48
N LEU A 226 2.84 -4.21 31.96
CA LEU A 226 1.95 -4.12 33.13
C LEU A 226 1.20 -2.76 33.31
N PHE A 227 -0.12 -2.82 33.11
CA PHE A 227 -1.20 -1.86 33.46
C PHE A 227 -1.93 -1.12 32.30
N ASP A 228 -3.03 -1.77 31.91
CA ASP A 228 -4.40 -1.30 31.61
C ASP A 228 -4.72 -0.19 30.57
N ARG A 229 -5.42 -0.66 29.52
CA ARG A 229 -6.49 -0.06 28.68
C ARG A 229 -6.26 1.30 28.00
N GLY A 230 -5.91 1.20 26.72
CA GLY A 230 -6.23 2.23 25.72
C GLY A 230 -6.01 1.73 24.28
N GLY A 231 -7.05 1.25 23.61
CA GLY A 231 -6.97 0.85 22.21
C GLY A 231 -6.71 2.07 21.30
N VAL A 232 -5.68 2.00 20.46
CA VAL A 232 -5.35 3.03 19.47
C VAL A 232 -5.97 2.65 18.13
N LYS A 233 -6.78 3.53 17.55
CA LYS A 233 -7.29 3.41 16.19
C LYS A 233 -6.33 4.11 15.24
N ALA A 234 -5.71 3.37 14.33
CA ALA A 234 -4.95 3.93 13.22
C ALA A 234 -5.77 3.85 11.93
N ALA A 235 -5.87 4.96 11.21
CA ALA A 235 -6.46 5.03 9.88
C ALA A 235 -5.35 5.33 8.87
N ALA A 236 -5.18 4.47 7.88
CA ALA A 236 -4.31 4.73 6.74
C ALA A 236 -5.18 5.24 5.59
N VAL A 237 -4.85 6.42 5.06
CA VAL A 237 -5.55 7.06 3.93
C VAL A 237 -4.55 7.21 2.81
N ASP A 238 -4.75 6.52 1.69
CA ASP A 238 -4.05 6.84 0.46
C ASP A 238 -4.85 7.90 -0.30
N SER A 239 -4.32 9.12 -0.33
CA SER A 239 -4.87 10.22 -1.11
C SER A 239 -3.74 10.98 -1.79
N ARG A 240 -3.38 10.54 -3.00
CA ARG A 240 -3.09 11.42 -4.15
C ARG A 240 -2.51 10.66 -5.35
N LYS A 241 -2.99 11.04 -6.55
CA LYS A 241 -2.15 11.58 -7.62
C LYS A 241 -2.82 12.75 -8.34
N ARG A 242 -2.06 13.85 -8.45
CA ARG A 242 -2.08 14.79 -9.57
C ARG A 242 -0.78 14.52 -10.32
N GLU A 243 -0.85 14.11 -11.57
CA GLU A 243 0.15 14.41 -12.62
C GLU A 243 -0.64 14.52 -13.93
N GLY A 244 -0.30 15.54 -14.73
CA GLY A 244 -1.00 15.95 -15.95
C GLY A 244 -0.76 15.07 -17.16
#